data_AF-A0AAV5DHB8-F1
#
_entry.id   AF-A0AAV5DHB8-F1
#
_cell.length_a   1.000
_cell.length_b   1.000
_cell.length_c   1.000
_cell.angle_alpha   90.00
_cell.angle_beta   90.00
_cell.angle_gamma   90.00
#
_symmetry.space_group_name_H-M   'P 1'
#
loop_
_entity.id
_entity.type
_entity.pdbx_description
1 polymer ?
#
loop_
_entity_poly.entity_id
_entity_poly.type
_entity_poly.pdbx_seq_one_letter_code
_entity_poly.pdbx_strand_id
1 'polypeptide(L)'
;MRWQWFKKTRANRPWTDLELLAHPNALALFAISITTEVGNVSNTLFWSDRWLHGCTIKSLAPTVFAGIPLRIQKKRTVAEALENGTWLQDIYNCGGLSWHGIREFLRLWDYLLNIALADQEDHHIWKYEASGCYSSKSAYKAYFNGSVTFETWRRLWKTWAHNQQ
;
A
#
# COMPACT_ATOMS: atom_id res chain seq x y z
N MET A 1 3.41 -9.18 -7.78
CA MET A 1 3.83 -7.86 -7.26
C MET A 1 4.06 -6.83 -8.36
N ARG A 2 4.79 -7.14 -9.44
CA ARG A 2 5.07 -6.21 -10.56
C ARG A 2 3.84 -5.45 -11.07
N TRP A 3 2.74 -6.17 -11.31
CA TRP A 3 1.52 -5.54 -11.78
C TRP A 3 0.87 -4.62 -10.75
N GLN A 4 0.94 -4.96 -9.46
CA GLN A 4 0.46 -4.10 -8.38
C GLN A 4 1.27 -2.80 -8.32
N TRP A 5 2.60 -2.89 -8.52
CA TRP A 5 3.46 -1.71 -8.62
C TRP A 5 3.07 -0.80 -9.79
N PHE A 6 2.83 -1.39 -10.97
CA PHE A 6 2.44 -0.62 -12.15
C PHE A 6 1.04 -0.01 -12.05
N LYS A 7 0.07 -0.68 -11.43
CA LYS A 7 -1.23 -0.07 -11.16
C LYS A 7 -1.10 1.21 -10.33
N LYS A 8 -0.19 1.20 -9.34
CA LYS A 8 0.03 2.33 -8.44
C LYS A 8 0.82 3.47 -9.08
N THR A 9 1.89 3.14 -9.82
CA THR A 9 2.81 4.13 -10.41
C THR A 9 2.42 4.61 -11.82
N ARG A 10 1.49 3.91 -12.49
CA ARG A 10 1.17 4.17 -13.92
C ARG A 10 -0.34 4.08 -14.16
N ALA A 11 -1.09 4.97 -13.51
CA ALA A 11 -2.54 5.03 -13.59
C ALA A 11 -3.09 5.32 -15.01
N ASN A 12 -2.28 5.92 -15.91
CA ASN A 12 -2.72 6.28 -17.27
C ASN A 12 -2.54 5.16 -18.32
N ARG A 13 -2.39 3.90 -17.89
CA ARG A 13 -2.12 2.79 -18.82
C ARG A 13 -3.32 1.85 -18.93
N PRO A 14 -3.62 1.30 -20.12
CA PRO A 14 -4.88 0.58 -20.40
C PRO A 14 -5.05 -0.75 -19.64
N TRP A 15 -4.05 -1.20 -18.88
CA TRP A 15 -4.08 -2.42 -18.07
C TRP A 15 -4.34 -2.16 -16.58
N THR A 16 -4.68 -0.93 -16.18
CA THR A 16 -5.06 -0.60 -14.80
C THR A 16 -6.27 -1.38 -14.31
N ASP A 17 -7.22 -1.64 -15.20
CA ASP A 17 -8.49 -2.32 -14.88
C ASP A 17 -8.38 -3.84 -14.87
N LEU A 18 -7.22 -4.40 -15.24
CA LEU A 18 -7.04 -5.85 -15.28
C LEU A 18 -7.02 -6.41 -13.85
N GLU A 19 -8.09 -7.08 -13.42
CA GLU A 19 -8.11 -7.81 -12.15
C GLU A 19 -7.17 -9.01 -12.24
N LEU A 20 -5.98 -8.86 -11.66
CA LEU A 20 -5.00 -9.93 -11.60
C LEU A 20 -5.15 -10.65 -10.27
N LEU A 21 -5.57 -11.91 -10.35
CA LEU A 21 -5.57 -12.84 -9.23
C LEU A 21 -4.15 -12.94 -8.68
N ALA A 22 -3.93 -12.34 -7.51
CA ALA A 22 -2.69 -12.43 -6.76
C ALA A 22 -2.96 -13.14 -5.44
N HIS A 23 -2.02 -14.00 -5.04
CA HIS A 23 -2.10 -14.68 -3.76
C HIS A 23 -2.18 -13.66 -2.60
N PRO A 24 -3.02 -13.87 -1.56
CA PRO A 24 -3.19 -12.92 -0.45
C PRO A 24 -1.87 -12.50 0.20
N ASN A 25 -0.94 -13.44 0.43
CA ASN A 25 0.38 -13.13 0.99
C ASN A 25 1.20 -12.18 0.11
N ALA A 26 1.05 -12.27 -1.22
CA ALA A 26 1.74 -11.37 -2.14
C ALA A 26 1.15 -9.97 -2.11
N LEU A 27 -0.17 -9.85 -1.90
CA LEU A 27 -0.83 -8.55 -1.69
C LEU A 27 -0.45 -7.94 -0.35
N ALA A 28 -0.46 -8.74 0.72
CA ALA A 28 -0.05 -8.31 2.05
C ALA A 28 1.42 -7.85 2.08
N LEU A 29 2.34 -8.63 1.50
CA LEU A 29 3.74 -8.24 1.40
C LEU A 29 3.86 -6.95 0.58
N PHE A 30 3.22 -6.84 -0.58
CA PHE A 30 3.24 -5.62 -1.39
C PHE A 30 2.79 -4.38 -0.59
N ALA A 31 1.69 -4.49 0.18
CA ALA A 31 1.14 -3.41 0.99
C ALA A 31 2.08 -2.94 2.12
N ILE A 32 2.94 -3.82 2.65
CA ILE A 32 3.93 -3.42 3.68
C ILE A 32 5.25 -2.92 3.10
N SER A 33 5.53 -3.25 1.83
CA SER A 33 6.81 -3.03 1.15
C SER A 33 6.93 -1.68 0.46
N ILE A 34 5.85 -0.90 0.45
CA ILE A 34 5.77 0.40 -0.22
C ILE A 34 5.51 1.49 0.80
N THR A 35 6.22 2.59 0.64
CA THR A 35 5.89 3.88 1.25
C THR A 35 5.55 4.85 0.13
N THR A 36 4.55 5.70 0.33
CA THR A 36 4.28 6.82 -0.57
C THR A 36 4.76 8.11 0.10
N GLU A 37 5.64 8.83 -0.58
CA GLU A 37 5.87 10.25 -0.32
C GLU A 37 4.80 11.06 -1.05
N VAL A 38 4.17 11.94 -0.29
CA VAL A 38 2.91 12.58 -0.63
C VAL A 38 3.17 13.73 -1.59
N GLY A 39 2.60 13.65 -2.79
CA GLY A 39 2.60 14.73 -3.79
C GLY A 39 1.17 15.24 -4.02
N ASN A 40 0.62 14.98 -5.21
CA ASN A 40 -0.72 15.31 -5.69
C ASN A 40 -1.79 14.36 -5.11
N VAL A 41 -1.38 13.17 -4.64
CA VAL A 41 -2.15 12.24 -3.79
C VAL A 41 -3.51 11.74 -4.32
N SER A 42 -3.71 11.86 -5.63
CA SER A 42 -4.92 11.43 -6.33
C SER A 42 -5.06 9.91 -6.47
N ASN A 43 -3.96 9.15 -6.43
CA ASN A 43 -3.97 7.68 -6.58
C ASN A 43 -3.66 6.90 -5.29
N THR A 44 -3.55 7.59 -4.15
CA THR A 44 -3.21 7.00 -2.86
C THR A 44 -4.42 7.01 -1.95
N LEU A 45 -4.77 5.85 -1.38
CA LEU A 45 -5.96 5.69 -0.54
C LEU A 45 -5.72 6.21 0.88
N PHE A 46 -6.56 7.14 1.32
CA PHE A 46 -6.41 7.82 2.61
C PHE A 46 -6.39 6.86 3.80
N TRP A 47 -7.35 5.93 3.87
CA TRP A 47 -7.49 5.06 5.04
C TRP A 47 -6.55 3.84 5.04
N SER A 48 -6.16 3.36 3.86
CA SER A 48 -5.60 2.03 3.67
C SER A 48 -4.14 2.01 3.21
N ASP A 49 -3.65 3.07 2.56
CA ASP A 49 -2.26 3.15 2.09
C ASP A 49 -1.29 3.75 3.11
N ARG A 50 0.01 3.47 2.92
CA ARG A 50 1.11 3.94 3.78
C ARG A 50 1.66 5.27 3.30
N TRP A 51 0.93 6.33 3.59
CA TRP A 51 1.26 7.69 3.14
C TRP A 51 1.49 8.66 4.31
N LEU A 52 0.95 8.36 5.49
CA LEU A 52 1.14 9.20 6.68
C LEU A 52 2.37 8.74 7.46
N HIS A 53 3.51 9.42 7.26
CA HIS A 53 4.81 9.06 7.86
C HIS A 53 5.19 7.56 7.66
N GLY A 54 4.83 6.97 6.52
CA GLY A 54 5.08 5.55 6.21
C GLY A 54 4.16 4.53 6.90
N CYS A 55 3.17 5.03 7.66
CA CYS A 55 2.12 4.25 8.30
C CYS A 55 0.79 4.37 7.55
N THR A 56 -0.08 3.38 7.75
CA THR A 56 -1.49 3.48 7.33
C THR A 56 -2.29 4.13 8.46
N ILE A 57 -3.37 4.84 8.12
CA ILE A 57 -4.28 5.34 9.14
C ILE A 57 -4.88 4.18 9.94
N LYS A 58 -5.20 3.06 9.29
CA LYS A 58 -5.62 1.81 9.97
C LYS A 58 -4.67 1.41 11.11
N SER A 59 -3.36 1.59 10.94
CA SER A 59 -2.38 1.24 11.96
C SER A 59 -2.26 2.29 13.08
N LEU A 60 -2.52 3.56 12.77
CA LEU A 60 -2.42 4.68 13.71
C LEU A 60 -3.69 4.87 14.54
N ALA A 61 -4.84 4.60 13.93
CA ALA A 61 -6.18 4.82 14.45
C ALA A 61 -7.11 3.62 14.11
N PRO A 62 -6.86 2.42 14.67
CA PRO A 62 -7.60 1.22 14.33
C PRO A 62 -9.08 1.28 14.74
N THR A 63 -9.40 1.96 15.85
CA THR A 63 -10.77 2.12 16.34
C THR A 63 -11.56 3.05 15.43
N VAL A 64 -10.96 4.18 15.01
CA VAL A 64 -11.56 5.09 14.03
C VAL A 64 -11.76 4.38 12.70
N PHE A 65 -10.74 3.68 12.20
CA PHE A 65 -10.81 2.95 10.93
C PHE A 65 -11.93 1.90 10.92
N ALA A 66 -12.12 1.16 12.03
CA ALA A 66 -13.15 0.15 12.14
C ALA A 66 -14.58 0.69 12.03
N GLY A 67 -14.82 1.95 12.44
CA GLY A 67 -16.12 2.61 12.31
C GLY A 67 -16.47 3.02 10.89
N ILE A 68 -15.47 3.14 10.00
CA ILE A 68 -15.67 3.73 8.66
C ILE A 68 -16.28 2.70 7.72
N PRO A 69 -17.31 3.06 6.93
CA PRO A 69 -17.87 2.18 5.92
C PRO A 69 -16.82 1.64 4.93
N LEU A 70 -16.86 0.34 4.65
CA LEU A 70 -15.89 -0.35 3.78
C LEU A 70 -15.74 0.30 2.38
N ARG A 71 -16.84 0.86 1.86
CA ARG A 71 -16.85 1.57 0.58
C ARG A 71 -15.92 2.79 0.59
N ILE A 72 -15.91 3.53 1.70
CA ILE A 72 -15.09 4.73 1.88
C ILE A 72 -13.63 4.32 2.07
N GLN A 73 -13.37 3.31 2.91
CA GLN A 73 -12.00 2.79 3.15
C GLN A 73 -11.27 2.40 1.86
N LYS A 74 -12.00 1.89 0.86
CA LYS A 74 -11.46 1.38 -0.41
C LYS A 74 -11.40 2.41 -1.54
N LYS A 75 -12.10 3.55 -1.43
CA LYS A 75 -12.22 4.52 -2.53
C LYS A 75 -11.68 5.91 -2.19
N ARG A 76 -11.73 6.33 -0.92
CA ARG A 76 -11.32 7.68 -0.54
C ARG A 76 -9.83 7.87 -0.79
N THR A 77 -9.51 8.81 -1.66
CA THR A 77 -8.13 9.22 -1.93
C THR A 77 -7.69 10.28 -0.91
N VAL A 78 -6.39 10.45 -0.74
CA VAL A 78 -5.86 11.47 0.17
C VAL A 78 -6.16 12.88 -0.33
N ALA A 79 -6.10 13.12 -1.64
CA ALA A 79 -6.48 14.40 -2.24
C ALA A 79 -7.92 14.76 -1.87
N GLU A 80 -8.89 13.87 -2.15
CA GLU A 80 -10.29 14.07 -1.80
C GLU A 80 -10.49 14.29 -0.29
N ALA A 81 -9.77 13.52 0.53
CA ALA A 81 -9.83 13.57 1.98
C ALA A 81 -9.37 14.94 2.51
N LEU A 82 -8.18 15.39 2.13
CA LEU A 82 -7.53 16.57 2.69
C LEU A 82 -8.01 17.88 2.06
N GLU A 83 -8.14 17.95 0.73
CA GLU A 83 -8.50 19.19 0.03
C GLU A 83 -9.92 19.63 0.37
N ASN A 84 -10.85 18.68 0.45
CA ASN A 84 -12.26 18.96 0.76
C ASN A 84 -12.61 18.75 2.24
N GLY A 85 -11.63 18.42 3.10
CA GLY A 85 -11.85 18.08 4.51
C GLY A 85 -12.82 16.91 4.71
N THR A 86 -13.04 16.08 3.70
CA THR A 86 -14.08 15.04 3.69
C THR A 86 -13.78 13.88 4.62
N TRP A 87 -12.52 13.73 5.06
CA TRP A 87 -12.15 12.72 6.05
C TRP A 87 -12.83 12.96 7.41
N LEU A 88 -13.12 14.21 7.77
CA LEU A 88 -13.91 14.53 8.96
C LEU A 88 -15.34 14.01 8.84
N GLN A 89 -15.93 14.17 7.65
CA GLN A 89 -17.27 13.68 7.36
C GLN A 89 -17.33 12.16 7.43
N ASP A 90 -16.28 11.47 6.96
CA ASP A 90 -16.19 10.01 7.07
C ASP A 90 -16.26 9.55 8.54
N ILE A 91 -15.56 10.26 9.43
CA ILE A 91 -15.56 9.96 10.87
C ILE A 91 -16.89 10.35 11.52
N TYR A 92 -17.45 11.52 11.19
CA TYR A 92 -18.72 11.99 11.73
C TYR A 92 -19.87 11.01 11.40
N ASN A 93 -19.84 10.43 10.21
CA ASN A 93 -20.84 9.45 9.74
C ASN A 93 -20.70 8.06 10.39
N CYS A 94 -19.71 7.82 11.27
CA CYS A 94 -19.53 6.52 11.94
C CYS A 94 -20.52 6.25 13.09
N GLY A 95 -21.48 7.14 13.36
CA GLY A 95 -22.46 6.96 14.42
C GLY A 95 -21.92 7.18 15.84
N GLY A 96 -20.77 7.84 15.96
CA GLY A 96 -20.13 8.20 17.23
C GLY A 96 -18.81 7.46 17.49
N LEU A 97 -17.88 8.14 18.14
CA LEU A 97 -16.59 7.56 18.54
C LEU A 97 -16.62 7.15 20.02
N SER A 98 -16.04 5.99 20.33
CA SER A 98 -15.71 5.62 21.70
C SER A 98 -14.62 6.56 22.25
N TRP A 99 -14.39 6.55 23.57
CA TRP A 99 -13.27 7.29 24.17
C TRP A 99 -11.91 7.00 23.50
N HIS A 100 -11.64 5.73 23.17
CA HIS A 100 -10.43 5.34 22.44
C HIS A 100 -10.42 5.93 21.01
N GLY A 101 -11.55 5.90 20.32
CA GLY A 101 -11.71 6.52 19.01
C GLY A 101 -11.48 8.04 19.03
N ILE A 102 -11.96 8.75 20.05
CA ILE A 102 -11.72 10.20 20.21
C ILE A 102 -10.23 10.49 20.36
N ARG A 103 -9.51 9.72 21.19
CA ARG A 103 -8.07 9.89 21.37
C ARG A 103 -7.29 9.61 20.07
N GLU A 104 -7.67 8.56 19.35
CA GLU A 104 -7.10 8.26 18.03
C GLU A 104 -7.37 9.36 17.02
N PHE A 105 -8.59 9.89 17.00
CA PHE A 105 -8.98 11.02 16.14
C PHE A 105 -8.14 12.26 16.39
N LEU A 106 -7.95 12.67 17.66
CA LEU A 106 -7.15 13.85 17.99
C LEU A 106 -5.68 13.69 17.56
N ARG A 107 -5.10 12.50 17.77
CA ARG A 107 -3.75 12.21 17.27
C ARG A 107 -3.67 12.29 15.75
N LEU A 108 -4.67 11.75 15.06
CA LEU A 108 -4.75 11.81 13.61
C LEU A 108 -4.86 13.25 13.13
N TRP A 109 -5.68 14.07 13.78
CA TRP A 109 -5.80 15.50 13.52
C TRP A 109 -4.44 16.22 13.60
N ASP A 110 -3.68 15.99 14.66
CA ASP A 110 -2.36 16.59 14.83
C ASP A 110 -1.37 16.17 13.73
N TYR A 111 -1.40 14.90 13.31
CA TYR A 111 -0.56 14.45 12.20
C TYR A 111 -0.96 15.11 10.88
N LEU A 112 -2.26 15.24 10.61
CA LEU A 112 -2.77 15.79 9.35
C LEU A 112 -2.56 17.30 9.24
N LEU A 113 -2.60 18.04 10.34
CA LEU A 113 -2.31 19.49 10.35
C LEU A 113 -0.90 19.83 9.88
N ASN A 114 0.05 18.92 10.06
CA ASN A 114 1.45 19.12 9.70
C ASN A 114 1.78 18.68 8.26
N ILE A 115 0.76 18.31 7.47
CA ILE A 115 0.97 17.85 6.09
C ILE A 115 0.88 19.04 5.14
N ALA A 116 1.99 19.32 4.48
CA ALA A 116 2.01 20.17 3.30
C ALA A 116 1.85 19.29 2.05
N LEU A 117 0.74 19.43 1.33
CA LEU A 117 0.57 18.83 0.02
C LEU A 117 1.46 19.54 -1.00
N ALA A 118 2.21 18.79 -1.80
CA ALA A 118 3.04 19.32 -2.87
C ALA A 118 2.36 19.13 -4.23
N ASP A 119 2.53 20.07 -5.16
CA ASP A 119 1.91 20.03 -6.50
C ASP A 119 2.56 19.00 -7.47
N GLN A 120 3.46 18.15 -6.97
CA GLN A 120 4.17 17.14 -7.76
C GLN A 120 3.49 15.78 -7.66
N GLU A 121 3.68 14.87 -8.62
CA GLU A 121 3.11 13.51 -8.53
C GLU A 121 3.60 12.74 -7.29
N ASP A 122 2.79 11.80 -6.81
CA ASP A 122 3.15 10.91 -5.70
C ASP A 122 4.43 10.12 -6.01
N HIS A 123 5.37 10.13 -5.07
CA HIS A 123 6.59 9.35 -5.20
C HIS A 123 6.49 8.06 -4.39
N HIS A 124 6.37 6.92 -5.08
CA HIS A 124 6.30 5.61 -4.44
C HIS A 124 7.70 5.02 -4.25
N ILE A 125 8.03 4.65 -3.01
CA ILE A 125 9.32 4.10 -2.61
C ILE A 125 9.19 2.62 -2.26
N TRP A 126 10.01 1.79 -2.89
CA TRP A 126 10.19 0.37 -2.61
C TRP A 126 11.21 0.14 -1.51
N LYS A 127 10.80 -0.44 -0.38
CA LYS A 127 11.61 -0.53 0.85
C LYS A 127 12.81 -1.48 0.79
N TYR A 128 12.83 -2.42 -0.15
CA TYR A 128 13.86 -3.47 -0.21
C TYR A 128 15.01 -3.16 -1.17
N GLU A 129 15.09 -1.93 -1.66
CA GLU A 129 16.18 -1.44 -2.49
C GLU A 129 16.60 -0.06 -1.96
N ALA A 130 17.89 0.18 -1.76
CA ALA A 130 18.38 1.47 -1.24
C ALA A 130 18.06 2.65 -2.19
N SER A 131 17.90 2.37 -3.49
CA SER A 131 17.48 3.37 -4.49
C SER A 131 16.00 3.71 -4.41
N GLY A 132 15.20 3.02 -3.59
CA GLY A 132 13.74 3.16 -3.55
C GLY A 132 13.03 2.64 -4.81
N CYS A 133 13.77 2.12 -5.79
CA CYS A 133 13.20 1.66 -7.05
C CYS A 133 12.71 0.22 -6.95
N TYR A 134 11.52 -0.05 -7.50
CA TYR A 134 11.02 -1.41 -7.61
C TYR A 134 11.78 -2.22 -8.66
N SER A 135 12.17 -3.45 -8.31
CA SER A 135 12.56 -4.48 -9.27
C SER A 135 11.85 -5.80 -8.97
N SER A 136 11.55 -6.58 -10.02
CA SER A 136 11.00 -7.94 -9.82
C SER A 136 11.97 -8.83 -9.03
N LYS A 137 13.27 -8.57 -9.12
CA LYS A 137 14.32 -9.31 -8.40
C LYS A 137 14.25 -9.07 -6.90
N SER A 138 14.17 -7.82 -6.44
CA SER A 138 14.06 -7.52 -5.00
C SER A 138 12.70 -7.91 -4.44
N ALA A 139 11.62 -7.81 -5.21
CA ALA A 139 10.31 -8.34 -4.83
C ALA A 139 10.33 -9.86 -4.60
N TYR A 140 10.98 -10.62 -5.48
CA TYR A 140 11.13 -12.06 -5.31
C TYR A 140 11.97 -12.39 -4.07
N LYS A 141 13.11 -11.70 -3.90
CA LYS A 141 13.98 -11.88 -2.73
C LYS A 141 13.25 -11.59 -1.41
N ALA A 142 12.43 -10.54 -1.37
CA ALA A 142 11.62 -10.21 -0.20
C ALA A 142 10.55 -11.26 0.08
N TYR A 143 9.88 -11.79 -0.96
CA TYR A 143 8.83 -12.80 -0.80
C TYR A 143 9.34 -14.12 -0.24
N PHE A 144 10.55 -14.52 -0.62
CA PHE A 144 11.21 -15.73 -0.13
C PHE A 144 12.21 -15.45 1.00
N ASN A 145 12.15 -14.28 1.63
CA ASN A 145 13.06 -13.97 2.73
C ASN A 145 12.85 -14.97 3.88
N GLY A 146 13.94 -15.58 4.37
CA GLY A 146 13.88 -16.64 5.38
C GLY A 146 13.49 -18.03 4.85
N SER A 147 13.29 -18.20 3.54
CA SER A 147 13.11 -19.54 2.95
C SER A 147 14.44 -20.29 2.89
N VAL A 148 14.40 -21.58 3.21
CA VAL A 148 15.56 -22.46 3.02
C VAL A 148 15.69 -22.76 1.53
N THR A 149 16.89 -22.55 0.98
CA THR A 149 17.17 -22.93 -0.41
C THR A 149 17.13 -24.45 -0.52
N PHE A 150 16.18 -24.97 -1.29
CA PHE A 150 16.09 -26.41 -1.57
C PHE A 150 17.21 -26.83 -2.52
N GLU A 151 18.39 -27.21 -2.02
CA GLU A 151 19.59 -27.52 -2.82
C GLU A 151 19.38 -28.56 -3.94
N THR A 152 18.38 -29.43 -3.77
CA THR A 152 17.97 -30.47 -4.71
C THR A 152 17.32 -29.95 -6.00
N TRP A 153 17.04 -28.64 -6.14
CA TRP A 153 16.55 -28.05 -7.39
C TRP A 153 17.48 -28.33 -8.58
N ARG A 154 18.80 -28.41 -8.33
CA ARG A 154 19.81 -28.74 -9.35
C ARG A 154 19.66 -30.18 -9.90
N ARG A 155 19.06 -31.09 -9.15
CA ARG A 155 18.82 -32.49 -9.59
C ARG A 155 17.57 -32.60 -10.45
N LEU A 156 16.51 -31.87 -10.09
CA LEU A 156 15.24 -31.85 -10.83
C LEU A 156 15.36 -31.22 -12.21
N TRP A 157 16.19 -30.18 -12.37
CA TRP A 157 16.39 -29.53 -13.68
C TRP A 157 17.37 -30.26 -14.59
N LYS A 158 18.23 -31.13 -14.05
CA LYS A 158 19.15 -31.97 -14.84
C LYS A 158 18.46 -33.16 -15.50
N THR A 159 17.40 -33.71 -14.89
CA THR A 159 16.66 -34.84 -15.46
C THR A 159 15.72 -34.44 -16.60
N TRP A 160 15.45 -33.14 -16.76
CA TRP A 160 14.58 -32.60 -17.81
C TRP A 160 15.30 -32.18 -19.09
N ALA A 161 16.63 -32.09 -19.08
CA ALA A 161 17.40 -32.01 -20.31
C ALA A 161 17.53 -33.44 -20.85
N HIS A 162 16.64 -33.83 -21.78
CA HIS A 162 16.89 -35.03 -22.58
C HIS A 162 18.26 -34.87 -23.23
N ASN A 163 19.23 -35.68 -22.80
CA ASN A 163 20.49 -35.85 -23.50
C ASN A 163 20.17 -36.37 -24.91
N GLN A 164 20.15 -35.46 -25.88
CA GLN A 164 20.25 -35.84 -27.28
C GLN A 164 21.72 -36.12 -27.55
N GLN A 165 22.06 -37.40 -27.59
CA GLN A 165 23.25 -37.92 -28.26
C GLN A 165 22.82 -38.55 -29.58
#